data_AF-A0A3T0N0L5-F1
#
_entry.id   AF-A0A3T0N0L5-F1
#
_cell.length_a   1.000
_cell.length_b   1.000
_cell.length_c   1.000
_cell.angle_alpha   90.00
_cell.angle_beta   90.00
_cell.angle_gamma   90.00
#
_symmetry.space_group_name_H-M   'P 1'
#
loop_
_entity.id
_entity.type
_entity.pdbx_description
1 polymer ?
#
loop_
_entity_poly.entity_id
_entity_poly.type
_entity_poly.pdbx_seq_one_letter_code
_entity_poly.pdbx_strand_id
1 'polypeptide(L)'
;MKKSDKIMWSGCPVRYAAGVFGDKWCFVLLRDILLHGKRYYGEFAASEEGISTNILADRLARLEDEAMVTRHVDPNKRSKVFYLPTRKARALLPALLGMMVWATEYDENTEAPASFAKAFREDPKATIAWYEAEIERLNAKLGVI
;
A
#
# COMPACT_ATOMS: atom_id res chain seq x y z
N MET A 1 12.55 26.80 14.34
CA MET A 1 12.06 26.15 15.58
C MET A 1 12.76 24.80 15.72
N LYS A 2 13.03 24.37 16.95
CA LYS A 2 14.21 23.57 17.38
C LYS A 2 14.40 22.20 16.70
N LYS A 3 15.70 21.81 16.62
CA LYS A 3 16.26 20.56 16.10
C LYS A 3 15.43 19.33 16.47
N SER A 4 15.21 18.48 15.47
CA SER A 4 14.59 17.17 15.58
C SER A 4 15.19 16.36 16.74
N ASP A 5 14.34 15.95 17.67
CA ASP A 5 14.60 14.79 18.52
C ASP A 5 14.71 13.60 17.58
N LYS A 6 15.92 13.38 17.07
CA LYS A 6 16.30 12.22 16.31
C LYS A 6 16.18 11.07 17.29
N ILE A 7 15.00 10.46 17.32
CA ILE A 7 14.72 9.28 18.11
C ILE A 7 15.91 8.34 17.92
N MET A 8 16.61 8.08 19.01
CA MET A 8 17.74 7.16 19.04
C MET A 8 17.21 5.79 18.62
N TRP A 9 17.53 5.40 17.39
CA TRP A 9 17.01 4.19 16.77
C TRP A 9 17.59 2.95 17.47
N SER A 10 16.72 2.18 18.12
CA SER A 10 17.08 0.96 18.85
C SER A 10 16.93 -0.32 18.02
N GLY A 11 16.98 -0.23 16.68
CA GLY A 11 16.96 -1.41 15.79
C GLY A 11 15.65 -2.22 15.78
N CYS A 12 14.60 -1.80 16.50
CA CYS A 12 13.33 -2.53 16.52
C CYS A 12 12.66 -2.50 15.13
N PRO A 13 12.46 -3.67 14.47
CA PRO A 13 11.94 -3.72 13.10
C PRO A 13 10.46 -3.29 13.03
N VAL A 14 9.67 -3.58 14.06
CA VAL A 14 8.27 -3.15 14.15
C VAL A 14 8.18 -1.63 14.28
N ARG A 15 9.04 -1.02 15.10
CA ARG A 15 9.11 0.44 15.24
C ARG A 15 9.49 1.10 13.92
N TYR A 16 10.44 0.53 13.18
CA TYR A 16 10.82 1.03 11.85
C TYR A 16 9.62 0.98 10.90
N ALA A 17 8.97 -0.17 10.77
CA ALA A 17 7.78 -0.33 9.94
C ALA A 17 6.66 0.67 10.30
N ALA A 18 6.38 0.84 11.59
CA ALA A 18 5.42 1.81 12.09
C ALA A 18 5.82 3.27 11.76
N GLY A 19 7.11 3.59 11.79
CA GLY A 19 7.65 4.88 11.37
C GLY A 19 7.47 5.15 9.88
N VAL A 20 7.51 4.12 9.04
CA VAL A 20 7.32 4.24 7.59
C VAL A 20 5.83 4.38 7.24
N PHE A 21 5.00 3.43 7.68
CA PHE A 21 3.61 3.30 7.22
C PHE A 21 2.59 3.01 8.33
N GLY A 22 2.95 3.17 9.61
CA GLY A 22 2.08 2.89 10.77
C GLY A 22 0.91 3.86 10.98
N ASP A 23 0.63 4.72 10.01
CA ASP A 23 -0.54 5.60 9.99
C ASP A 23 -1.69 4.92 9.24
N LYS A 24 -2.92 5.10 9.72
CA LYS A 24 -4.14 4.49 9.12
C LYS A 24 -4.21 4.67 7.61
N TRP A 25 -3.95 5.89 7.13
CA TRP A 25 -4.11 6.23 5.72
C TRP A 25 -2.98 5.68 4.86
N CYS A 26 -1.75 5.59 5.37
CA CYS A 26 -0.67 4.86 4.71
C CYS A 26 -1.05 3.40 4.46
N PHE A 27 -1.67 2.72 5.41
CA PHE A 27 -2.16 1.34 5.21
C PHE A 27 -3.25 1.26 4.13
N VAL A 28 -4.24 2.16 4.16
CA VAL A 28 -5.31 2.21 3.15
C VAL A 28 -4.75 2.43 1.75
N LEU A 29 -3.81 3.37 1.59
CA LEU A 29 -3.17 3.64 0.29
C LEU A 29 -2.32 2.46 -0.19
N LEU A 30 -1.54 1.85 0.70
CA LEU A 30 -0.75 0.68 0.34
C LEU A 30 -1.63 -0.52 -0.04
N ARG A 31 -2.73 -0.75 0.68
CA ARG A 31 -3.75 -1.76 0.31
C ARG A 31 -4.32 -1.46 -1.07
N ASP A 32 -4.73 -0.24 -1.32
CA ASP A 32 -5.33 0.15 -2.59
C ASP A 32 -4.39 0.01 -3.78
N ILE A 33 -3.11 0.33 -3.58
CA ILE A 33 -2.08 0.17 -4.61
C ILE A 33 -1.74 -1.30 -4.83
N LEU A 34 -1.49 -2.05 -3.75
CA LEU A 34 -0.96 -3.41 -3.85
C LEU A 34 -2.05 -4.44 -4.17
N LEU A 35 -3.27 -4.26 -3.66
CA LEU A 35 -4.32 -5.27 -3.72
C LEU A 35 -5.48 -4.87 -4.66
N HIS A 36 -5.84 -3.59 -4.70
CA HIS A 36 -6.98 -3.12 -5.52
C HIS A 36 -6.55 -2.52 -6.87
N GLY A 37 -5.25 -2.40 -7.11
CA GLY A 37 -4.73 -1.94 -8.39
C GLY A 37 -4.95 -0.45 -8.68
N LYS A 38 -5.32 0.37 -7.68
CA LYS A 38 -5.47 1.82 -7.85
C LYS A 38 -4.12 2.49 -8.07
N ARG A 39 -4.07 3.51 -8.92
CA ARG A 39 -2.84 4.16 -9.38
C ARG A 39 -2.93 5.68 -9.38
N TYR A 40 -4.10 6.25 -9.61
CA TYR A 40 -4.32 7.68 -9.75
C TYR A 40 -4.88 8.31 -8.48
N TYR A 41 -4.54 9.58 -8.26
CA TYR A 41 -5.05 10.38 -7.13
C TYR A 41 -6.58 10.31 -7.01
N GLY A 42 -7.30 10.43 -8.13
CA GLY A 42 -8.76 10.39 -8.14
C GLY A 42 -9.35 9.05 -7.69
N GLU A 43 -8.65 7.94 -7.92
CA GLU A 43 -9.08 6.62 -7.47
C GLU A 43 -8.92 6.48 -5.96
N PHE A 44 -7.83 7.02 -5.39
CA PHE A 44 -7.63 7.05 -3.95
C PHE A 44 -8.62 7.98 -3.24
N ALA A 45 -8.89 9.15 -3.82
CA ALA A 45 -9.86 10.10 -3.28
C ALA A 45 -11.31 9.58 -3.32
N ALA A 46 -11.61 8.68 -4.26
CA ALA A 46 -12.92 8.03 -4.39
C ALA A 46 -13.05 6.74 -3.56
N SER A 47 -12.06 6.43 -2.72
CA SER A 47 -12.12 5.24 -1.85
C SER A 47 -13.16 5.40 -0.75
N GLU A 48 -13.76 4.29 -0.35
CA GLU A 48 -14.88 4.24 0.59
C GLU A 48 -14.52 4.77 1.98
N GLU A 49 -13.24 4.71 2.38
CA GLU A 49 -12.79 5.20 3.68
C GLU A 49 -12.88 6.74 3.83
N GLY A 50 -13.07 7.48 2.74
CA GLY A 50 -13.32 8.92 2.80
C GLY A 50 -12.12 9.75 3.26
N ILE A 51 -10.93 9.49 2.72
CA ILE A 51 -9.73 10.29 3.01
C ILE A 51 -9.89 11.73 2.49
N SER A 52 -9.64 12.73 3.33
CA SER A 52 -9.65 14.12 2.87
C SER A 52 -8.48 14.41 1.94
N THR A 53 -8.67 15.31 0.97
CA THR A 53 -7.68 15.57 -0.09
C THR A 53 -6.33 16.07 0.43
N ASN A 54 -6.34 16.92 1.46
CA ASN A 54 -5.11 17.40 2.10
C ASN A 54 -4.32 16.26 2.77
N ILE A 55 -5.00 15.32 3.45
CA ILE A 55 -4.36 14.17 4.08
C ILE A 55 -3.88 13.18 3.02
N LEU A 56 -4.68 12.94 1.96
CA LEU A 56 -4.27 12.11 0.84
C LEU A 56 -2.97 12.60 0.20
N ALA A 57 -2.88 13.90 -0.11
CA ALA A 57 -1.69 14.49 -0.69
C ALA A 57 -0.46 14.33 0.22
N ASP A 58 -0.61 14.61 1.51
CA ASP A 58 0.46 14.47 2.50
C ASP A 58 0.95 13.01 2.62
N ARG A 59 0.03 12.04 2.63
CA ARG A 59 0.39 10.62 2.76
C ARG A 59 1.01 10.03 1.50
N LEU A 60 0.58 10.45 0.31
CA LEU A 60 1.25 10.09 -0.93
C LEU A 60 2.67 10.65 -0.98
N ALA A 61 2.88 11.91 -0.58
CA ALA A 61 4.20 12.51 -0.46
C ALA A 61 5.09 11.74 0.52
N ARG A 62 4.57 11.40 1.71
CA ARG A 62 5.30 10.57 2.69
C ARG A 62 5.69 9.19 2.13
N LEU A 63 4.78 8.51 1.43
CA LEU A 63 5.07 7.20 0.83
C LEU A 63 6.11 7.31 -0.29
N GLU A 64 6.15 8.42 -1.01
CA GLU A 64 7.20 8.73 -1.99
C GLU A 64 8.54 8.98 -1.31
N ASP A 65 8.59 9.81 -0.26
CA ASP A 65 9.78 10.11 0.53
C ASP A 65 10.39 8.86 1.17
N GLU A 66 9.53 7.93 1.60
CA GLU A 66 9.91 6.62 2.14
C GLU A 66 10.26 5.58 1.07
N ALA A 67 10.26 5.94 -0.22
CA ALA A 67 10.48 5.06 -1.35
C ALA A 67 9.56 3.84 -1.40
N MET A 68 8.33 3.97 -0.91
CA MET A 68 7.27 2.97 -1.01
C MET A 68 6.56 3.06 -2.36
N VAL A 69 6.42 4.28 -2.89
CA VAL A 69 5.83 4.52 -4.21
C VAL A 69 6.73 5.44 -5.04
N THR A 70 6.57 5.40 -6.36
CA THR A 70 7.14 6.39 -7.28
C THR A 70 6.04 7.11 -8.01
N ARG A 71 6.13 8.44 -8.09
CA ARG A 71 5.18 9.30 -8.79
C ARG A 71 5.60 9.51 -10.25
N HIS A 72 4.65 9.36 -11.17
CA HIS A 72 4.87 9.47 -12.61
C HIS A 72 3.81 10.37 -13.24
N VAL A 73 4.19 11.10 -14.29
CA VAL A 73 3.24 11.85 -15.13
C VAL A 73 2.71 10.92 -16.20
N ASP A 74 1.38 10.88 -16.38
CA ASP A 74 0.76 10.08 -17.44
C ASP A 74 1.13 10.65 -18.82
N PRO A 75 1.82 9.89 -19.69
CA PRO A 75 2.25 10.38 -20.99
C PRO A 75 1.07 10.69 -21.93
N ASN A 76 -0.05 9.99 -21.76
CA ASN A 76 -1.27 10.17 -22.55
C ASN A 76 -2.16 11.26 -21.96
N LYS A 77 -2.10 11.49 -20.65
CA LYS A 77 -2.89 12.49 -19.93
C LYS A 77 -1.99 13.34 -19.05
N ARG A 78 -1.20 14.25 -19.66
CA ARG A 78 -0.16 15.05 -18.97
C ARG A 78 -0.61 15.84 -17.73
N SER A 79 -1.91 16.10 -17.57
CA SER A 79 -2.48 16.73 -16.38
C SER A 79 -2.68 15.77 -15.20
N LYS A 80 -2.51 14.47 -15.41
CA LYS A 80 -2.67 13.42 -14.40
C LYS A 80 -1.32 12.84 -14.01
N VAL A 81 -1.27 12.41 -12.76
CA VAL A 81 -0.15 11.64 -12.21
C VAL A 81 -0.65 10.33 -11.63
N PHE A 82 0.20 9.32 -11.70
CA PHE A 82 -0.04 8.02 -11.12
C PHE A 82 1.13 7.58 -10.26
N TYR A 83 0.85 6.64 -9.35
CA TYR A 83 1.79 6.12 -8.38
C TYR A 83 1.98 4.63 -8.60
N LEU A 84 3.23 4.19 -8.68
CA LEU A 84 3.58 2.78 -8.80
C LEU A 84 4.21 2.27 -7.51
N PRO A 85 3.88 1.05 -7.05
CA PRO A 85 4.53 0.45 -5.89
C PRO A 85 5.98 0.09 -6.23
N THR A 86 6.91 0.49 -5.37
CA THR A 86 8.31 0.07 -5.48
C THR A 86 8.49 -1.37 -5.03
N ARG A 87 9.69 -1.93 -5.23
CA ARG A 87 10.06 -3.22 -4.63
C ARG A 87 9.92 -3.22 -3.10
N LYS A 88 10.20 -2.08 -2.43
CA LYS A 88 10.07 -1.92 -0.97
C LYS A 88 8.61 -2.09 -0.53
N ALA A 89 7.66 -1.48 -1.27
CA ALA A 89 6.24 -1.66 -0.97
C ALA A 89 5.73 -3.07 -1.29
N ARG A 90 6.15 -3.66 -2.41
CA ARG A 90 5.75 -5.04 -2.77
C ARG A 90 6.19 -6.07 -1.74
N ALA A 91 7.38 -5.89 -1.16
CA ALA A 91 7.87 -6.73 -0.07
C ALA A 91 6.99 -6.70 1.21
N LEU A 92 6.04 -5.75 1.31
CA LEU A 92 5.07 -5.69 2.41
C LEU A 92 3.88 -6.64 2.23
N LEU A 93 3.67 -7.20 1.02
CA LEU A 93 2.55 -8.11 0.72
C LEU A 93 2.36 -9.21 1.77
N PRO A 94 3.38 -9.98 2.20
CA PRO A 94 3.17 -11.04 3.18
C PRO A 94 2.61 -10.52 4.51
N ALA A 95 3.04 -9.35 4.96
CA ALA A 95 2.58 -8.76 6.21
C ALA A 95 1.15 -8.19 6.07
N LEU A 96 0.84 -7.52 4.96
CA LEU A 96 -0.51 -7.01 4.67
C LEU A 96 -1.54 -8.14 4.59
N LEU A 97 -1.23 -9.19 3.84
CA LEU A 97 -2.10 -10.35 3.70
C LEU A 97 -2.24 -11.09 5.04
N GLY A 98 -1.16 -11.20 5.83
CA GLY A 98 -1.21 -11.74 7.18
C GLY A 98 -2.13 -10.94 8.11
N MET A 99 -2.11 -9.61 8.04
CA MET A 99 -3.05 -8.76 8.79
C MET A 99 -4.50 -8.97 8.34
N MET A 100 -4.74 -9.19 7.03
CA MET A 100 -6.07 -9.52 6.54
C MET A 100 -6.55 -10.87 7.08
N VAL A 101 -5.69 -11.89 7.11
CA VAL A 101 -6.02 -13.19 7.72
C VAL A 101 -6.34 -13.05 9.20
N TRP A 102 -5.54 -12.27 9.93
CA TRP A 102 -5.85 -11.95 11.33
C TRP A 102 -7.21 -11.28 11.46
N ALA A 103 -7.54 -10.29 10.62
CA ALA A 103 -8.83 -9.62 10.67
C ALA A 103 -10.01 -10.59 10.46
N THR A 104 -9.85 -11.65 9.65
CA THR A 104 -10.91 -12.66 9.48
C THR A 104 -11.27 -13.42 10.76
N GLU A 105 -10.40 -13.40 11.77
CA GLU A 105 -10.63 -14.07 13.05
C GLU A 105 -11.26 -13.13 14.10
N TYR A 106 -11.03 -11.82 14.00
CA TYR A 106 -11.34 -10.86 15.08
C TYR A 106 -12.26 -9.71 14.68
N ASP A 107 -12.51 -9.50 13.38
CA ASP A 107 -13.45 -8.49 12.90
C ASP A 107 -14.76 -9.15 12.43
N GLU A 108 -15.81 -8.99 13.21
CA GLU A 108 -17.15 -9.50 12.91
C GLU A 108 -17.75 -8.88 11.63
N ASN A 109 -17.23 -7.73 11.19
CA ASN A 109 -17.68 -7.02 9.99
C ASN A 109 -16.70 -7.16 8.82
N THR A 110 -15.79 -8.15 8.88
CA THR A 110 -14.79 -8.32 7.83
C THR A 110 -15.43 -8.53 6.47
N GLU A 111 -14.97 -7.77 5.46
CA GLU A 111 -15.37 -7.95 4.07
C GLU A 111 -14.47 -8.96 3.32
N ALA A 112 -13.43 -9.47 3.99
CA ALA A 112 -12.55 -10.45 3.40
C ALA A 112 -13.32 -11.76 3.12
N PRO A 113 -13.26 -12.33 1.91
CA PRO A 113 -13.94 -13.58 1.61
C PRO A 113 -13.48 -14.70 2.55
N ALA A 114 -14.40 -15.54 3.02
CA ALA A 114 -14.04 -16.68 3.89
C ALA A 114 -13.00 -17.62 3.24
N SER A 115 -12.98 -17.70 1.91
CA SER A 115 -11.99 -18.46 1.14
C SER A 115 -10.59 -17.86 1.17
N PHE A 116 -10.44 -16.53 1.36
CA PHE A 116 -9.15 -15.85 1.35
C PHE A 116 -8.23 -16.38 2.45
N ALA A 117 -8.72 -16.40 3.69
CA ALA A 117 -7.92 -16.82 4.84
C ALA A 117 -7.52 -18.30 4.74
N LYS A 118 -8.39 -19.14 4.18
CA LYS A 118 -8.06 -20.54 3.88
C LYS A 118 -6.97 -20.64 2.82
N ALA A 119 -7.15 -19.99 1.67
CA ALA A 119 -6.19 -20.02 0.57
C ALA A 119 -4.80 -19.50 0.98
N PHE A 120 -4.74 -18.39 1.73
CA PHE A 120 -3.48 -17.84 2.20
C PHE A 120 -2.78 -18.75 3.23
N ARG A 121 -3.53 -19.43 4.10
CA ARG A 121 -2.93 -20.40 5.05
C ARG A 121 -2.44 -21.67 4.34
N GLU A 122 -3.11 -22.11 3.28
CA GLU A 122 -2.74 -23.30 2.50
C GLU A 122 -1.50 -23.05 1.63
N ASP A 123 -1.48 -21.96 0.86
CA ASP A 123 -0.33 -21.58 0.03
C ASP A 123 -0.10 -20.06 0.03
N PRO A 124 0.61 -19.54 1.06
CA PRO A 124 0.95 -18.11 1.11
C PRO A 124 1.77 -17.67 -0.10
N LYS A 125 2.66 -18.53 -0.61
CA LYS A 125 3.58 -18.19 -1.69
C LYS A 125 2.84 -17.99 -3.00
N ALA A 126 1.94 -18.92 -3.35
CA ALA A 126 1.11 -18.78 -4.55
C ALA A 126 0.21 -17.54 -4.47
N THR A 127 -0.36 -17.26 -3.29
CA THR A 127 -1.20 -16.07 -3.08
C THR A 127 -0.39 -14.77 -3.28
N ILE A 128 0.81 -14.68 -2.70
CA ILE A 128 1.69 -13.52 -2.87
C ILE A 128 2.12 -13.37 -4.33
N ALA A 129 2.52 -14.47 -4.97
CA ALA A 129 2.94 -14.47 -6.37
C ALA A 129 1.82 -14.01 -7.31
N TRP A 130 0.56 -14.33 -7.00
CA TRP A 130 -0.60 -13.84 -7.75
C TRP A 130 -0.71 -12.31 -7.68
N TYR A 131 -0.59 -11.71 -6.48
CA TYR A 131 -0.60 -10.25 -6.32
C TYR A 131 0.59 -9.60 -7.01
N GLU A 132 1.79 -10.18 -6.94
CA GLU A 132 2.96 -9.66 -7.65
C GLU A 132 2.73 -9.66 -9.17
N ALA A 133 2.22 -10.76 -9.72
CA ALA A 133 1.90 -10.86 -11.15
C ALA A 133 0.83 -9.85 -11.58
N GLU A 134 -0.19 -9.64 -10.75
CA GLU A 134 -1.25 -8.66 -11.02
C GLU A 134 -0.73 -7.23 -10.97
N ILE A 135 0.15 -6.90 -10.02
CA ILE A 135 0.84 -5.60 -9.97
C ILE A 135 1.64 -5.36 -11.25
N GLU A 136 2.40 -6.35 -11.73
CA GLU A 136 3.17 -6.19 -12.97
C GLU A 136 2.27 -6.01 -14.19
N ARG A 137 1.19 -6.80 -14.27
CA ARG A 137 0.20 -6.67 -15.35
C ARG A 137 -0.41 -5.27 -15.39
N LEU A 138 -0.71 -4.68 -14.24
CA LEU A 138 -1.26 -3.32 -14.13
C LEU A 138 -0.22 -2.25 -14.45
N ASN A 139 1.02 -2.42 -14.01
CA ASN A 139 2.10 -1.48 -14.30
C ASN A 139 2.41 -1.41 -15.80
N ALA A 140 2.45 -2.56 -16.48
CA ALA A 140 2.70 -2.65 -17.92
C ALA A 140 1.66 -1.85 -18.74
N LYS A 141 0.39 -1.81 -18.30
CA LYS A 141 -0.66 -1.02 -18.96
C LYS A 141 -0.44 0.49 -18.88
N LEU A 142 0.37 0.96 -17.94
CA LEU A 142 0.68 2.38 -17.75
C LEU A 142 1.93 2.82 -18.51
N GLY A 143 2.51 1.93 -19.34
CA GLY A 143 3.68 2.24 -20.16
C GLY A 143 4.96 2.39 -19.35
N VAL A 144 5.00 1.80 -18.16
CA VAL A 144 6.21 1.65 -17.36
C VAL A 144 6.56 0.17 -17.42
N ILE A 145 7.75 -0.13 -17.96
CA ILE A 145 8.28 -1.44 -18.44
C ILE A 145 8.13 -1.60 -19.94
#